data_AF-A0A0H5RVI2-F1
#
_entry.id   AF-A0A0H5RVI2-F1
#
_cell.length_a   1.000
_cell.length_b   1.000
_cell.length_c   1.000
_cell.angle_alpha   90.00
_cell.angle_beta   90.00
_cell.angle_gamma   90.00
#
_symmetry.space_group_name_H-M   'P 1'
#
loop_
_entity.id
_entity.type
_entity.pdbx_description
1 polymer ?
#
loop_
_entity_poly.entity_id
_entity_poly.type
_entity_poly.pdbx_seq_one_letter_code
_entity_poly.pdbx_strand_id
1 'polypeptide(L)'
;DYLPGLAGIGLKTALKMFLQYKSIDRILKSYQKAVPDKYLEKFKESLLTFLHQRVFDRTSGTLCHLSGRTDLEDHDFFGKDLSPSLAVRIAQGEINTKTLEPVFLGSCSPLPPQDVNRDRSDFSLSIATNAPCAQKVSFKGDSLRISLQKDFL
;
A
#
# COMPACT_ATOMS: atom_id res chain seq x y z
N ASP A 1 -1.40 -9.51 0.36
CA ASP A 1 0.07 -9.56 0.32
C ASP A 1 0.71 -9.45 1.69
N TYR A 2 0.38 -8.43 2.50
CA TYR A 2 0.96 -8.28 3.85
C TYR A 2 0.46 -9.31 4.89
N LEU A 3 -0.77 -9.82 4.74
CA LEU A 3 -1.32 -10.86 5.61
C LEU A 3 -2.19 -11.84 4.78
N PRO A 4 -2.02 -13.16 4.93
CA PRO A 4 -2.92 -14.13 4.31
C PRO A 4 -4.33 -14.04 4.92
N GLY A 5 -5.36 -14.15 4.08
CA GLY A 5 -6.74 -14.19 4.55
C GLY A 5 -7.04 -15.45 5.37
N LEU A 6 -8.08 -15.39 6.19
CA LEU A 6 -8.56 -16.55 6.96
C LEU A 6 -9.21 -17.61 6.07
N ALA A 7 -9.09 -18.87 6.47
CA ALA A 7 -9.57 -20.02 5.69
C ALA A 7 -11.08 -19.97 5.38
N GLY A 8 -11.44 -19.93 4.09
CA GLY A 8 -12.84 -19.85 3.66
C GLY A 8 -13.46 -18.45 3.84
N ILE A 9 -12.65 -17.42 4.09
CA ILE A 9 -13.07 -16.03 3.96
C ILE A 9 -12.56 -15.49 2.62
N GLY A 10 -13.48 -15.34 1.67
CA GLY A 10 -13.27 -14.54 0.46
C GLY A 10 -13.81 -13.12 0.63
N LEU A 11 -13.65 -12.28 -0.40
CA LEU A 11 -14.03 -10.85 -0.38
C LEU A 11 -15.50 -10.62 0.02
N LYS A 12 -16.44 -11.36 -0.58
CA LYS A 12 -17.87 -11.26 -0.27
C LYS A 12 -18.19 -11.60 1.19
N THR A 13 -17.56 -12.66 1.71
CA THR A 13 -17.74 -13.10 3.09
C THR A 13 -17.12 -12.10 4.06
N ALA A 14 -15.92 -11.61 3.76
CA ALA A 14 -15.26 -10.57 4.56
C ALA A 14 -16.14 -9.33 4.67
N LEU A 15 -16.65 -8.82 3.55
CA LEU A 15 -17.55 -7.66 3.53
C LEU A 15 -18.80 -7.90 4.39
N LYS A 16 -19.46 -9.06 4.25
CA LYS A 16 -20.63 -9.42 5.08
C LYS A 16 -20.28 -9.41 6.57
N MET A 17 -19.15 -9.98 6.96
CA MET A 17 -18.70 -10.01 8.35
C MET A 17 -18.39 -8.60 8.88
N PHE A 18 -17.76 -7.74 8.09
CA PHE A 18 -17.51 -6.35 8.47
C PHE A 18 -18.80 -5.55 8.65
N LEU A 19 -19.79 -5.73 7.77
CA LEU A 19 -21.10 -5.09 7.91
C LEU A 19 -21.85 -5.56 9.17
N GLN A 20 -21.77 -6.85 9.50
CA GLN A 20 -22.45 -7.45 10.65
C GLN A 20 -21.77 -7.12 11.98
N TYR A 21 -20.46 -7.31 12.08
CA TYR A 21 -19.72 -7.26 13.34
C TYR A 21 -19.01 -5.92 13.59
N LYS A 22 -18.75 -5.12 12.54
CA LYS A 22 -18.17 -3.75 12.58
C LYS A 22 -16.76 -3.61 13.16
N SER A 23 -16.18 -4.67 13.68
CA SER A 23 -14.85 -4.69 14.31
C SER A 23 -14.19 -6.04 14.08
N ILE A 24 -12.89 -6.02 13.79
CA ILE A 24 -12.11 -7.24 13.55
C ILE A 24 -12.08 -8.14 14.78
N ASP A 25 -12.03 -7.59 16.00
CA ASP A 25 -12.05 -8.38 17.24
C ASP A 25 -13.33 -9.21 17.34
N ARG A 26 -14.47 -8.61 16.94
CA ARG A 26 -15.77 -9.29 16.94
C ARG A 26 -15.88 -10.31 15.83
N ILE A 27 -15.27 -10.05 14.67
CA ILE A 27 -15.18 -11.00 13.56
C ILE A 27 -14.35 -12.22 13.97
N LEU A 28 -13.19 -12.01 14.60
CA LEU A 28 -12.33 -13.10 15.06
C LEU A 28 -13.00 -13.93 16.16
N LYS A 29 -13.73 -13.29 17.10
CA LYS A 29 -14.50 -13.99 18.13
C LYS A 29 -15.66 -14.83 17.57
N SER A 30 -16.26 -14.40 16.46
CA SER A 30 -17.35 -15.15 15.80
C SER A 30 -16.85 -16.18 14.79
N TYR A 31 -15.55 -16.17 14.50
CA TYR A 31 -14.94 -17.08 13.53
C TYR A 31 -14.74 -18.46 14.16
N GLN A 32 -15.37 -19.47 13.56
CA GLN A 32 -15.48 -20.80 14.13
C GLN A 32 -14.25 -21.69 13.87
N LYS A 33 -13.39 -21.30 12.93
CA LYS A 33 -12.19 -22.07 12.56
C LYS A 33 -10.97 -21.53 13.31
N ALA A 34 -9.88 -22.31 13.29
CA ALA A 34 -8.62 -21.90 13.87
C ALA A 34 -8.14 -20.57 13.26
N VAL A 35 -7.85 -19.60 14.13
CA VAL A 35 -7.21 -18.33 13.78
C VAL A 35 -5.70 -18.50 14.00
N PRO A 36 -4.84 -18.10 13.04
CA PRO A 36 -3.40 -18.15 13.25
C PRO A 36 -2.95 -17.32 14.45
N ASP A 37 -1.86 -17.74 15.09
CA ASP A 37 -1.28 -16.99 16.20
C ASP A 37 -0.91 -15.57 15.78
N LYS A 38 -1.17 -14.61 16.67
CA LYS A 38 -0.92 -13.17 16.45
C LYS A 38 -1.60 -12.59 15.21
N TYR A 39 -2.64 -13.24 14.67
CA TYR A 39 -3.33 -12.75 13.48
C TYR A 39 -3.86 -11.32 13.65
N LEU A 40 -4.41 -10.99 14.83
CA LEU A 40 -4.92 -9.66 15.12
C LEU A 40 -3.82 -8.58 15.07
N GLU A 41 -2.65 -8.87 15.64
CA GLU A 41 -1.48 -7.96 15.61
C GLU A 41 -1.03 -7.74 14.17
N LYS A 42 -0.82 -8.83 13.41
CA LYS A 42 -0.42 -8.76 11.99
C LYS A 42 -1.47 -8.09 11.11
N PHE A 43 -2.75 -8.21 11.45
CA PHE A 43 -3.83 -7.48 10.76
C PHE A 43 -3.71 -5.98 10.99
N LYS A 44 -3.41 -5.55 12.22
CA LYS A 44 -3.15 -4.14 12.54
C LYS A 44 -1.91 -3.64 11.79
N GLU A 45 -0.80 -4.36 11.82
CA GLU A 45 0.43 -4.03 11.09
C GLU A 45 0.19 -3.90 9.58
N SER A 46 -0.53 -4.85 8.99
CA SER A 46 -0.88 -4.82 7.56
C SER A 46 -1.71 -3.60 7.22
N LEU A 47 -2.69 -3.25 8.06
CA LEU A 47 -3.52 -2.07 7.84
C LEU A 47 -2.70 -0.78 7.97
N LEU A 48 -1.82 -0.69 8.96
CA LEU A 48 -0.89 0.43 9.10
C LEU A 48 0.02 0.54 7.87
N THR A 49 0.53 -0.59 7.36
CA THR A 49 1.34 -0.62 6.14
C THR A 49 0.58 -0.05 4.95
N PHE A 50 -0.68 -0.46 4.74
CA PHE A 50 -1.53 0.09 3.67
C PHE A 50 -1.75 1.61 3.81
N LEU A 51 -1.86 2.12 5.03
CA LEU A 51 -2.13 3.54 5.27
C LEU A 51 -0.87 4.41 5.22
N HIS A 52 0.25 3.87 5.66
CA HIS A 52 1.44 4.65 6.02
C HIS A 52 2.72 4.11 5.40
N GLN A 53 2.68 3.25 4.39
CA GLN A 53 3.89 2.87 3.66
C GLN A 53 4.71 4.10 3.23
N ARG A 54 6.04 3.98 3.28
CA ARG A 54 6.95 5.03 2.82
C ARG A 54 6.87 5.17 1.29
N VAL A 55 6.76 6.40 0.82
CA VAL A 55 6.74 6.77 -0.59
C VAL A 55 7.71 7.91 -0.84
N PHE A 56 8.24 7.99 -2.06
CA PHE A 56 9.13 9.08 -2.46
C PHE A 56 8.31 10.30 -2.88
N ASP A 57 8.49 11.43 -2.19
CA ASP A 57 7.95 12.71 -2.62
C ASP A 57 8.94 13.40 -3.57
N ARG A 58 8.52 13.56 -4.82
CA ARG A 58 9.31 14.20 -5.88
C ARG A 58 9.60 15.67 -5.61
N THR A 59 8.73 16.36 -4.87
CA THR A 59 8.85 17.81 -4.63
C THR A 59 9.93 18.08 -3.58
N SER A 60 9.90 17.35 -2.47
CA SER A 60 10.90 17.46 -1.40
C SER A 60 12.17 16.66 -1.68
N GLY A 61 12.12 15.65 -2.54
CA GLY A 61 13.25 14.73 -2.76
C GLY A 61 13.51 13.82 -1.56
N THR A 62 12.49 13.55 -0.75
CA THR A 62 12.61 12.76 0.48
C THR A 62 11.58 11.63 0.53
N LEU A 63 11.81 10.64 1.40
CA LEU A 63 10.78 9.67 1.74
C LEU A 63 9.81 10.28 2.75
N CYS A 64 8.52 10.07 2.54
CA CYS A 64 7.45 10.44 3.45
C CYS A 64 6.43 9.31 3.58
N HIS A 65 5.58 9.34 4.60
CA HIS A 65 4.50 8.38 4.73
C HIS A 65 3.35 8.73 3.78
N LEU A 66 2.71 7.71 3.17
CA LEU A 66 1.61 7.89 2.22
C LEU A 66 0.45 8.74 2.76
N SER A 67 0.17 8.69 4.06
CA SER A 67 -0.88 9.51 4.68
C SER A 67 -0.48 10.96 4.97
N GLY A 68 0.78 11.34 4.74
CA GLY A 68 1.34 12.65 5.11
C GLY A 68 1.54 12.87 6.62
N ARG A 69 1.45 11.82 7.44
CA ARG A 69 1.68 11.92 8.89
C ARG A 69 3.16 11.84 9.21
N THR A 70 3.59 12.64 10.18
CA THR A 70 4.98 12.71 10.66
C THR A 70 5.13 12.25 12.11
N ASP A 71 4.02 11.99 12.80
CA ASP A 71 3.93 11.63 14.21
C ASP A 71 3.84 10.11 14.45
N LEU A 72 4.10 9.31 13.43
CA LEU A 72 4.05 7.85 13.50
C LEU A 72 5.36 7.33 14.10
N GLU A 73 5.26 6.33 14.98
CA GLU A 73 6.43 5.55 15.39
C GLU A 73 7.01 4.81 14.19
N ASP A 74 8.34 4.81 14.08
CA ASP A 74 9.00 4.13 12.98
C ASP A 74 8.94 2.62 13.17
N HIS A 75 8.51 1.92 12.12
CA HIS A 75 8.42 0.47 12.10
C HIS A 75 8.98 -0.07 10.77
N ASP A 76 9.70 -1.19 10.86
CA ASP A 76 10.33 -1.83 9.71
C ASP A 76 9.34 -2.20 8.59
N PHE A 77 8.08 -2.47 8.94
CA PHE A 77 7.04 -2.83 7.98
C PHE A 77 6.56 -1.65 7.11
N PHE A 78 6.91 -0.40 7.44
CA PHE A 78 6.68 0.74 6.54
C PHE A 78 7.72 0.82 5.40
N GLY A 79 8.77 0.00 5.44
CA GLY A 79 9.97 0.10 4.61
C GLY A 79 11.07 0.87 5.35
N LYS A 80 12.34 0.78 4.92
CA LYS A 80 13.45 1.49 5.58
C LYS A 80 13.45 2.97 5.23
N ASP A 81 13.83 3.82 6.19
CA ASP A 81 14.15 5.21 5.90
C ASP A 81 15.49 5.30 5.15
N LEU A 82 15.58 6.24 4.21
CA LEU A 82 16.75 6.44 3.37
C LEU A 82 17.13 7.91 3.40
N SER A 83 18.44 8.18 3.34
CA SER A 83 18.89 9.56 3.19
C SER A 83 18.30 10.19 1.91
N PRO A 84 17.97 11.50 1.91
CA PRO A 84 17.43 12.18 0.74
C PRO A 84 18.28 11.97 -0.52
N SER A 85 19.60 12.05 -0.37
CA SER A 85 20.55 11.82 -1.47
C SER A 85 20.43 10.43 -2.09
N LEU A 86 20.26 9.39 -1.26
CA LEU A 86 20.11 8.01 -1.72
C LEU A 86 18.73 7.79 -2.33
N ALA A 87 17.68 8.33 -1.71
CA ALA A 87 16.30 8.22 -2.20
C ALA A 87 16.14 8.84 -3.59
N VAL A 88 16.71 10.02 -3.83
CA VAL A 88 16.72 10.67 -5.15
C VAL A 88 17.41 9.81 -6.19
N ARG A 89 18.60 9.28 -5.89
CA ARG A 89 19.37 8.44 -6.83
C ARG A 89 18.67 7.12 -7.14
N ILE A 90 18.00 6.53 -6.17
CA ILE A 90 17.13 5.36 -6.38
C ILE A 90 15.95 5.74 -7.28
N ALA A 91 15.27 6.86 -7.01
CA ALA A 91 14.13 7.32 -7.81
C ALA A 91 14.51 7.65 -9.26
N GLN A 92 15.76 8.08 -9.50
CA GLN A 92 16.32 8.31 -10.83
C GLN A 92 16.78 7.02 -11.53
N GLY A 93 16.83 5.88 -10.82
CA GLY A 93 17.30 4.61 -11.36
C GLY A 93 18.83 4.48 -11.43
N GLU A 94 19.58 5.37 -10.77
CA GLU A 94 21.04 5.31 -10.72
C GLU A 94 21.56 4.26 -9.74
N ILE A 95 20.76 3.92 -8.72
CA ILE A 95 21.11 2.96 -7.67
C ILE A 95 20.18 1.74 -7.75
N ASN A 96 20.75 0.54 -7.63
CA ASN A 96 19.98 -0.69 -7.54
C ASN A 96 19.26 -0.79 -6.19
N THR A 97 17.95 -1.03 -6.21
CA THR A 97 17.10 -1.05 -5.00
C THR A 97 17.40 -2.19 -4.03
N LYS A 98 18.07 -3.26 -4.49
CA LYS A 98 18.42 -4.43 -3.65
C LYS A 98 19.83 -4.32 -3.07
N THR A 99 20.81 -3.93 -3.88
CA THR A 99 22.22 -3.86 -3.45
C THR A 99 22.61 -2.49 -2.89
N LEU A 100 21.84 -1.45 -3.21
CA LEU A 100 22.14 -0.04 -2.91
C LEU A 100 23.45 0.46 -3.55
N GLU A 101 23.87 -0.19 -4.63
CA GLU A 101 25.05 0.16 -5.42
C GLU A 101 24.67 0.83 -6.74
N PRO A 102 25.57 1.62 -7.35
CA PRO A 102 25.34 2.21 -8.66
C PRO A 102 25.04 1.17 -9.74
N VAL A 103 23.99 1.42 -10.52
CA VAL A 103 23.70 0.65 -11.73
C VAL A 103 24.69 1.07 -12.81
N PHE A 104 25.56 0.16 -13.24
CA PHE A 104 26.41 0.41 -14.39
C PHE A 104 25.55 0.31 -15.65
N LEU A 105 25.11 1.46 -16.15
CA LEU A 105 24.59 1.58 -17.50
C LEU A 105 25.80 1.52 -18.44
N GLY A 106 26.23 0.30 -18.76
CA GLY A 106 27.21 0.09 -19.82
C GLY A 106 26.79 0.89 -21.06
N SER A 107 27.74 1.52 -21.73
CA SER A 107 27.51 2.39 -22.88
C SER A 107 26.46 1.76 -23.80
N CYS A 108 25.25 2.31 -23.77
CA CYS A 108 24.18 1.85 -24.63
C CYS A 108 24.63 2.22 -26.04
N SER A 109 25.10 1.26 -26.82
CA SER A 109 25.21 1.44 -28.26
C SER A 109 23.81 1.87 -28.72
N PRO A 110 23.67 2.96 -29.48
CA PRO A 110 22.36 3.42 -29.93
C PRO A 110 21.59 2.23 -30.49
N LEU A 111 20.45 1.91 -29.88
CA LEU A 111 19.57 0.91 -30.47
C LEU A 111 19.25 1.40 -31.89
N PRO A 112 19.27 0.52 -32.90
CA PRO A 112 18.85 0.90 -34.24
C PRO A 112 17.45 1.53 -34.13
N PRO A 113 17.15 2.58 -34.93
CA PRO A 113 15.87 3.27 -34.86
C PRO A 113 14.74 2.22 -34.95
N GLN A 114 13.98 2.07 -33.87
CA GLN A 114 12.80 1.22 -33.91
C GLN A 114 11.69 2.04 -34.54
N ASP A 115 11.09 1.50 -35.60
CA ASP A 115 9.91 2.06 -36.25
C ASP A 115 8.77 2.18 -35.23
N VAL A 116 8.50 3.39 -34.76
CA VAL A 116 7.49 3.70 -33.73
C VAL A 116 6.05 3.67 -34.26
N ASN A 117 5.82 3.17 -35.48
CA ASN A 117 4.48 2.91 -36.02
C ASN A 117 4.03 1.47 -35.76
N ARG A 118 4.06 1.03 -34.50
CA ARG A 118 3.37 -0.19 -34.07
C ARG A 118 2.18 0.19 -33.22
N ASP A 119 1.05 0.37 -33.91
CA ASP A 119 -0.33 0.46 -33.42
C ASP A 119 -0.55 1.21 -32.11
N ARG A 120 -0.79 2.51 -32.25
CA ARG A 120 -1.36 3.38 -31.21
C ARG A 120 -2.90 3.35 -31.24
N SER A 121 -3.49 2.18 -31.47
CA SER A 121 -4.92 1.93 -31.25
C SER A 121 -5.06 1.09 -29.99
N ASP A 122 -5.95 1.55 -29.10
CA ASP A 122 -6.40 0.88 -27.87
C ASP A 122 -5.56 1.16 -26.62
N PHE A 123 -5.71 2.38 -26.07
CA PHE A 123 -6.00 2.58 -24.63
C PHE A 123 -6.28 4.07 -24.38
N SER A 124 -7.46 4.55 -24.78
CA SER A 124 -8.01 5.80 -24.23
C SER A 124 -8.67 5.47 -22.88
N LEU A 125 -7.87 5.40 -21.81
CA LEU A 125 -8.46 5.53 -20.47
C LEU A 125 -8.75 7.02 -20.26
N SER A 126 -10.01 7.39 -20.33
CA SER A 126 -10.50 8.61 -19.72
C SER A 126 -10.17 8.54 -18.24
N ILE A 127 -9.28 9.42 -17.77
CA ILE A 127 -9.12 9.68 -16.35
C ILE A 127 -10.41 10.39 -15.91
N ALA A 128 -11.38 9.61 -15.48
CA ALA A 128 -12.45 10.11 -14.64
C ALA A 128 -11.80 10.51 -13.31
N THR A 129 -11.65 11.81 -13.09
CA THR A 129 -11.35 12.39 -11.79
C THR A 129 -12.52 12.11 -10.85
N ASN A 130 -12.57 10.90 -10.30
CA ASN A 130 -13.45 10.59 -9.18
C ASN A 130 -12.74 10.96 -7.88
N ALA A 131 -13.44 11.77 -7.10
CA ALA A 131 -13.05 12.29 -5.79
C ALA A 131 -12.53 11.20 -4.83
N PRO A 132 -11.73 11.57 -3.81
CA PRO A 132 -11.22 10.60 -2.84
C PRO A 132 -12.37 9.95 -2.07
N CYS A 133 -12.52 8.64 -2.20
CA CYS A 133 -13.30 7.82 -1.27
C CYS A 133 -12.57 7.82 0.07
N ALA A 134 -12.87 8.80 0.93
CA ALA A 134 -12.28 8.92 2.25
C ALA A 134 -12.86 7.86 3.19
N GLN A 135 -12.33 6.64 3.14
CA GLN A 135 -12.62 5.64 4.17
C GLN A 135 -11.94 6.08 5.48
N LYS A 136 -12.74 6.48 6.46
CA LYS A 136 -12.23 6.85 7.78
C LYS A 136 -12.02 5.58 8.60
N VAL A 137 -10.83 5.03 8.51
CA VAL A 137 -10.35 4.00 9.46
C VAL A 137 -10.04 4.70 10.77
N SER A 138 -10.69 4.29 11.85
CA SER A 138 -10.48 4.88 13.17
C SER A 138 -10.25 3.78 14.20
N PHE A 139 -9.19 3.95 14.97
CA PHE A 139 -8.88 3.12 16.13
C PHE A 139 -9.54 3.75 17.35
N LYS A 140 -10.30 2.97 18.13
CA LYS A 140 -10.76 3.38 19.47
C LYS A 140 -10.19 2.38 20.48
N GLY A 141 -9.06 2.74 21.09
CA GLY A 141 -8.23 1.80 21.84
C GLY A 141 -7.65 0.73 20.92
N ASP A 142 -7.62 -0.52 21.36
CA ASP A 142 -7.15 -1.66 20.56
C ASP A 142 -8.08 -2.12 19.45
N SER A 143 -9.31 -1.59 19.39
CA SER A 143 -10.33 -2.09 18.47
C SER A 143 -10.44 -1.24 17.21
N LEU A 144 -10.26 -1.91 16.08
CA LEU A 144 -10.42 -1.34 14.75
C LEU A 144 -11.91 -1.19 14.40
N ARG A 145 -12.34 0.04 14.12
CA ARG A 145 -13.65 0.32 13.52
C ARG A 145 -13.48 0.86 12.11
N ILE A 146 -14.12 0.18 11.16
CA ILE A 146 -14.26 0.68 9.79
C ILE A 146 -15.65 1.32 9.70
N SER A 147 -15.67 2.64 9.64
CA SER A 147 -16.91 3.38 9.34
C SER A 147 -17.01 3.52 7.83
N LEU A 148 -17.85 2.71 7.20
CA LEU A 148 -18.26 2.92 5.82
C LEU A 148 -19.19 4.15 5.80
N GLN A 149 -18.78 5.25 5.15
CA GLN A 149 -19.73 6.33 4.84
C GLN A 149 -20.83 5.75 3.95
N LYS A 150 -22.08 5.91 4.37
CA LYS A 150 -23.27 5.34 3.71
C LYS A 150 -23.73 6.15 2.50
N ASP A 151 -23.05 7.23 2.16
CA ASP A 151 -23.63 8.29 1.32
C ASP A 151 -23.30 8.15 -0.17
N PHE A 152 -23.27 6.92 -0.71
CA PHE A 152 -23.04 6.67 -2.14
C PHE A 152 -23.79 5.44 -2.68
N LEU A 153 -24.99 5.16 -2.17
CA LEU A 153 -25.99 4.37 -2.90
C LEU A 153 -27.02 5.32 -3.51
#